data_AF-A0AB39KJ61-F1
#
_entry.id   AF-A0AB39KJ61-F1
#
_cell.length_a   1.000
_cell.length_b   1.000
_cell.length_c   1.000
_cell.angle_alpha   90.00
_cell.angle_beta   90.00
_cell.angle_gamma   90.00
#
_symmetry.space_group_name_H-M   'P 1'
#
loop_
_entity.id
_entity.type
_entity.pdbx_description
1 polymer ?
#
loop_
_entity_poly.entity_id
_entity_poly.type
_entity_poly.pdbx_seq_one_letter_code
_entity_poly.pdbx_strand_id
1 'polypeptide(L)' 'MYQTTYLALKQLKQLCPLHSSIATCLNQLRQAKIQFLNLGNIIICPQQRCILIFKHRNLMEIETFSA' A
#
# COMPACT_ATOMS: atom_id res chain seq x y z
N MET A 1 7.96 -12.46 14.30
CA MET A 1 6.87 -11.65 13.71
C MET A 1 7.33 -10.37 13.01
N TYR A 2 8.39 -9.68 13.44
CA TYR A 2 8.90 -8.45 12.78
C TYR A 2 9.42 -8.66 11.33
N GLN A 3 10.00 -9.82 11.03
CA GLN A 3 10.53 -10.13 9.69
C GLN A 3 9.43 -10.19 8.62
N THR A 4 8.26 -10.74 8.96
CA THR A 4 7.14 -10.89 8.02
C THR A 4 6.56 -9.53 7.61
N THR A 5 6.45 -8.59 8.55
CA THR A 5 5.96 -7.22 8.29
C THR A 5 6.93 -6.40 7.44
N TYR A 6 8.24 -6.55 7.68
CA TYR A 6 9.26 -5.86 6.88
C TYR A 6 9.29 -6.36 5.43
N LEU A 7 9.17 -7.68 5.23
CA LEU A 7 9.08 -8.28 3.89
C LEU A 7 7.82 -7.81 3.15
N ALA A 8 6.68 -7.74 3.85
CA ALA A 8 5.43 -7.23 3.29
C ALA A 8 5.57 -5.76 2.83
N LEU A 9 6.20 -4.90 3.63
CA LEU A 9 6.41 -3.49 3.28
C LEU A 9 7.33 -3.33 2.05
N LYS A 10 8.42 -4.10 1.99
CA LYS A 10 9.35 -4.06 0.84
C LYS A 10 8.66 -4.47 -0.46
N GLN A 11 7.85 -5.54 -0.41
CA GLN A 11 7.07 -5.99 -1.57
C GLN A 11 6.04 -4.92 -1.99
N LEU A 12 5.36 -4.29 -1.04
CA LEU A 12 4.41 -3.20 -1.31
C LEU A 12 5.08 -1.98 -1.96
N LYS A 13 6.27 -1.60 -1.51
CA LYS A 13 7.03 -0.51 -2.14
C LYS A 13 7.47 -0.83 -3.57
N GLN A 14 7.72 -2.11 -3.89
CA GLN A 14 8.01 -2.53 -5.26
C GLN A 14 6.75 -2.55 -6.14
N LEU A 15 5.63 -2.95 -5.55
CA LEU A 15 4.34 -3.08 -6.23
C LEU A 15 3.66 -1.71 -6.48
N CYS A 16 3.81 -0.80 -5.53
CA CYS A 16 3.37 0.59 -5.58
C CYS A 16 4.57 1.53 -5.36
N PRO A 17 5.39 1.80 -6.39
CA PRO A 17 6.47 2.79 -6.29
C PRO A 17 5.95 4.18 -5.93
N LEU A 18 6.78 4.98 -5.26
CA LEU A 18 6.45 6.38 -4.99
C LEU A 18 6.09 7.12 -6.28
N HIS A 19 5.18 8.09 -6.15
CA HIS A 19 4.57 8.85 -7.24
C HIS A 19 3.68 8.05 -8.20
N SER A 20 3.48 6.75 -7.97
CA SER A 20 2.46 6.00 -8.70
C SER A 20 1.08 6.59 -8.47
N SER A 21 0.28 6.66 -9.53
CA SER A 21 -1.11 7.09 -9.40
C SER A 21 -1.91 6.12 -8.52
N ILE A 22 -3.00 6.61 -7.92
CA ILE A 22 -3.91 5.75 -7.16
C ILE A 22 -4.48 4.61 -8.02
N ALA A 23 -4.77 4.87 -9.29
CA ALA A 23 -5.27 3.86 -10.23
C ALA A 23 -4.24 2.75 -10.46
N THR A 24 -2.96 3.13 -10.63
CA THR A 24 -1.84 2.19 -10.74
C THR A 24 -1.76 1.32 -9.49
N CYS A 25 -1.77 1.92 -8.30
CA CYS A 25 -1.69 1.18 -7.04
C CYS A 25 -2.87 0.21 -6.86
N LEU A 26 -4.10 0.66 -7.14
CA LEU A 26 -5.29 -0.19 -7.06
C LEU A 26 -5.21 -1.39 -8.00
N ASN A 27 -4.74 -1.19 -9.23
CA ASN A 27 -4.60 -2.28 -10.20
C ASN A 27 -3.53 -3.28 -9.77
N GLN A 28 -2.38 -2.80 -9.31
CA GLN A 28 -1.29 -3.65 -8.83
C GLN A 28 -1.72 -4.47 -7.60
N LEU A 29 -2.41 -3.85 -6.63
CA LEU A 29 -2.92 -4.54 -5.45
C LEU A 29 -3.92 -5.65 -5.83
N ARG A 30 -4.83 -5.38 -6.79
CA ARG A 30 -5.76 -6.39 -7.31
C ARG A 30 -5.02 -7.54 -8.01
N GLN A 31 -4.03 -7.25 -8.84
CA GLN A 31 -3.24 -8.26 -9.54
C GLN A 31 -2.49 -9.18 -8.57
N ALA A 32 -1.91 -8.62 -7.51
CA ALA A 32 -1.27 -9.39 -6.44
C ALA A 32 -2.25 -10.02 -5.45
N LYS A 33 -3.57 -9.90 -5.67
CA LYS A 33 -4.63 -10.43 -4.80
C LYS A 33 -4.52 -9.96 -3.35
N ILE A 34 -4.02 -8.74 -3.14
CA ILE A 34 -3.93 -8.11 -1.83
C ILE A 34 -5.30 -7.50 -1.50
N GLN A 35 -5.85 -7.84 -0.33
CA GLN A 35 -7.07 -7.21 0.17
C GLN A 35 -6.77 -5.80 0.64
N PHE A 36 -7.62 -4.84 0.25
CA PHE A 36 -7.46 -3.45 0.63
C PHE A 36 -8.81 -2.74 0.80
N LEU A 37 -8.80 -1.64 1.57
CA LEU A 37 -9.88 -0.68 1.67
C LEU A 37 -9.45 0.63 1.00
N ASN A 38 -10.22 1.13 0.04
CA ASN A 38 -9.97 2.39 -0.64
C ASN A 38 -10.84 3.50 -0.04
N LEU A 39 -10.21 4.51 0.54
CA LEU A 39 -10.84 5.69 1.16
C LEU A 39 -10.58 6.97 0.36
N GLY A 40 -10.23 6.85 -0.93
CA GLY A 40 -10.06 7.97 -1.84
C GLY A 40 -8.63 8.50 -1.92
N ASN A 41 -8.09 9.06 -0.84
CA ASN A 41 -6.69 9.49 -0.75
C ASN A 41 -5.82 8.59 0.15
N ILE A 42 -6.45 7.58 0.74
CA ILE A 42 -5.82 6.60 1.63
C ILE A 42 -6.25 5.22 1.16
N ILE A 43 -5.29 4.29 1.06
CA ILE A 43 -5.57 2.87 0.86
C ILE A 43 -4.99 2.10 2.02
N ILE A 44 -5.81 1.31 2.70
CA ILE A 44 -5.39 0.49 3.84
C ILE A 44 -5.28 -0.96 3.37
N CYS A 45 -4.12 -1.58 3.58
CA CYS A 45 -3.92 -3.02 3.36
C CYS A 45 -3.78 -3.72 4.73
N PRO A 46 -4.89 -4.22 5.31
CA PRO A 46 -4.92 -4.70 6.70
C PRO A 46 -4.05 -5.93 6.94
N GLN A 47 -3.97 -6.85 5.98
CA GLN A 47 -3.16 -8.07 6.10
C GLN A 47 -1.66 -7.75 6.17
N GLN A 48 -1.22 -6.74 5.43
CA GLN A 48 0.15 -6.23 5.40
C GLN A 48 0.41 -5.16 6.46
N ARG A 49 -0.64 -4.76 7.20
CA ARG A 49 -0.61 -3.73 8.25
C ARG A 49 0.01 -2.44 7.75
N CYS A 50 -0.38 -2.01 6.55
CA CYS A 50 0.14 -0.80 5.94
C CYS A 50 -0.94 0.12 5.38
N ILE A 51 -0.57 1.39 5.25
CA ILE A 51 -1.40 2.47 4.73
C ILE A 51 -0.61 3.14 3.61
N LEU A 52 -1.23 3.27 2.44
CA LEU A 52 -0.72 4.03 1.31
C LEU A 52 -1.40 5.41 1.34
N ILE A 53 -0.60 6.48 1.40
CA ILE A 53 -1.07 7.86 1.51
C ILE A 53 -0.82 8.57 0.20
N PHE A 54 -1.89 9.15 -0.36
CA PHE A 54 -1.87 9.82 -1.66
C PHE A 54 -2.07 11.33 -1.50
N LYS A 55 -1.27 12.13 -2.23
CA LYS A 55 -1.50 13.57 -2.43
C LYS A 55 -1.58 13.85 -3.92
N HIS A 56 -2.53 14.69 -4.34
CA HIS A 56 -2.79 14.96 -5.76
C HIS A 56 -2.92 13.66 -6.60
N ARG A 57 -3.57 12.63 -6.02
CA ARG A 57 -3.76 11.29 -6.61
C ARG A 57 -2.47 10.47 -6.83
N ASN A 58 -1.33 10.90 -6.32
CA ASN A 58 -0.06 10.19 -6.40
C ASN A 58 0.39 9.69 -5.03
N LEU A 59 0.98 8.49 -5.00
CA LEU A 59 1.49 7.89 -3.79
C LEU A 59 2.67 8.71 -3.24
N MET A 60 2.56 9.17 -2.00
CA MET A 60 3.61 9.92 -1.33
C MET A 60 4.29 9.10 -0.25
N GLU A 61 3.54 8.20 0.40
CA GLU A 61 4.05 7.48 1.56
C GLU A 61 3.37 6.12 1.71
N ILE A 62 4.14 5.17 2.27
CA ILE A 62 3.61 3.90 2.74
C ILE A 62 4.04 3.74 4.20
N GLU A 63 3.08 3.80 5.10
CA GLU A 63 3.28 3.64 6.54
C GLU A 63 2.85 2.24 6.98
N THR A 64 3.46 1.73 8.04
CA THR A 64 3.00 0.53 8.74
C THR A 64 2.33 0.90 10.04
N PHE A 65 1.29 0.17 10.44
CA PHE A 65 0.64 0.36 11.73
C PHE A 65 0.72 -0.91 12.59
N SER A 66 1.02 -0.73 13.87
CA SER A 66 0.76 -1.74 14.89
C SER A 66 -0.67 -1.57 15.40
N ALA A 67 -1.37 -2.68 15.62
CA ALA A 67 -2.60 -2.66 16.41
C ALA A 67 -2.22 -2.75 17.88
#